data_AF-A0A2D0IS25-F1
#
_entry.id   AF-A0A2D0IS25-F1
#
_cell.length_a   1.000
_cell.length_b   1.000
_cell.length_c   1.000
_cell.angle_alpha   90.00
_cell.angle_beta   90.00
_cell.angle_gamma   90.00
#
_symmetry.space_group_name_H-M   'P 1'
#
loop_
_entity.id
_entity.type
_entity.pdbx_description
1 polymer ?
#
loop_
_entity_poly.entity_id
_entity_poly.type
_entity_poly.pdbx_seq_one_letter_code
_entity_poly.pdbx_strand_id
1 'polypeptide(L)'
;MKLLFSTVLTILSLIIQPALAWQDYNISFMSQKSSKSLNVPLKPIADNVYYFSRINDSCIAKPGPLNFKLGQSSKLDIPVQDINSSTTCVGRQKKIIWAVSTKNDPASLDLNACLLQWSVTLYWTIPVAPQWHTAVTSTCKDFIINATCPDQNCYNYCPDLNNCSMGNTQHVGGFETDRINIVFEEKENTKL
;
A
#
# COMPACT_ATOMS: atom_id res chain seq x y z
N MET A 1 27.06 42.08 3.24
CA MET A 1 26.03 41.56 2.30
C MET A 1 26.27 40.12 1.86
N LYS A 2 27.47 39.72 1.39
CA LYS A 2 27.73 38.33 0.95
C LYS A 2 27.52 37.26 2.03
N LEU A 3 27.92 37.53 3.28
CA LEU A 3 27.71 36.59 4.39
C LEU A 3 26.21 36.37 4.69
N LEU A 4 25.42 37.44 4.82
CA LEU A 4 23.99 37.38 5.10
C LEU A 4 23.20 36.66 3.98
N PHE A 5 23.58 36.87 2.71
CA PHE A 5 22.95 36.16 1.59
C PHE A 5 23.24 34.65 1.63
N SER A 6 24.45 34.26 2.03
CA SER A 6 24.82 32.85 2.17
C SER A 6 24.08 32.20 3.35
N THR A 7 23.97 32.86 4.50
CA THR A 7 23.26 32.31 5.67
C THR A 7 21.76 32.16 5.39
N VAL A 8 21.16 33.13 4.68
CA VAL A 8 19.75 33.04 4.25
C VAL A 8 19.56 31.90 3.25
N LEU A 9 20.47 31.69 2.28
CA LEU A 9 20.37 30.57 1.34
C LEU A 9 20.48 29.21 2.03
N THR A 10 21.36 29.06 3.03
CA THR A 10 21.52 27.80 3.77
C THR A 10 20.30 27.49 4.64
N ILE A 11 19.72 28.51 5.27
CA ILE A 11 18.46 28.36 6.03
C ILE A 11 17.30 28.07 5.08
N LEU A 12 17.21 28.76 3.94
CA LEU A 12 16.15 28.53 2.96
C LEU A 12 16.26 27.13 2.32
N SER A 13 17.47 26.63 2.06
CA SER A 13 17.68 25.27 1.55
C SER A 13 17.35 24.18 2.57
N LEU A 14 17.60 24.41 3.87
CA LEU A 14 17.13 23.52 4.95
C LEU A 14 15.60 23.53 5.10
N ILE A 15 14.92 24.64 4.75
CA ILE A 15 13.46 24.76 4.76
C ILE A 15 12.82 24.20 3.47
N ILE A 16 13.51 24.23 2.34
CA ILE A 16 12.99 23.79 1.03
C ILE A 16 13.08 22.25 0.88
N GLN A 17 14.04 21.59 1.52
CA GLN A 17 14.27 20.15 1.36
C GLN A 17 13.16 19.20 1.86
N PRO A 18 12.28 19.53 2.83
CA PRO A 18 11.14 18.68 3.17
C PRO A 18 9.91 18.96 2.29
N ALA A 19 9.86 20.03 1.50
CA ALA A 19 8.59 20.54 0.95
C ALA A 19 8.03 19.77 -0.26
N LEU A 20 8.83 18.92 -0.91
CA LEU A 20 8.37 18.15 -2.05
C LEU A 20 7.70 16.88 -1.55
N ALA A 21 6.47 16.65 -2.01
CA ALA A 21 5.75 15.39 -1.80
C ALA A 21 6.72 14.24 -2.06
N TRP A 22 6.86 13.37 -1.07
CA TRP A 22 7.85 12.32 -1.18
C TRP A 22 7.18 11.22 -1.97
N GLN A 23 7.64 11.02 -3.20
CA GLN A 23 7.32 9.90 -4.07
C GLN A 23 5.84 9.68 -4.41
N ASP A 24 5.62 9.57 -5.71
CA ASP A 24 4.36 9.08 -6.24
C ASP A 24 4.45 7.56 -6.34
N TYR A 25 3.36 6.89 -5.97
CA TYR A 25 3.19 5.46 -6.14
C TYR A 25 1.93 5.20 -6.95
N ASN A 26 1.88 4.05 -7.61
CA ASN A 26 0.67 3.51 -8.18
C ASN A 26 0.37 2.16 -7.52
N ILE A 27 -0.75 2.08 -6.81
CA ILE A 27 -1.19 0.86 -6.14
C ILE A 27 -2.18 0.15 -7.06
N SER A 28 -1.73 -0.95 -7.65
CA SER A 28 -2.50 -1.84 -8.51
C SER A 28 -3.19 -2.93 -7.67
N PHE A 29 -4.52 -2.90 -7.64
CA PHE A 29 -5.35 -3.97 -7.10
C PHE A 29 -5.77 -4.88 -8.26
N MET A 30 -5.53 -6.18 -8.14
CA MET A 30 -5.81 -7.16 -9.20
C MET A 30 -6.61 -8.33 -8.63
N SER A 31 -7.65 -8.76 -9.33
CA SER A 31 -8.35 -10.01 -9.03
C SER A 31 -7.87 -11.09 -9.99
N GLN A 32 -7.45 -12.25 -9.47
CA GLN A 32 -6.97 -13.37 -10.27
C GLN A 32 -7.62 -14.70 -9.85
N LYS A 33 -8.01 -15.51 -10.83
CA LYS A 33 -8.43 -16.90 -10.59
C LYS A 33 -7.30 -17.73 -10.00
N SER A 34 -7.57 -18.36 -8.86
CA SER A 34 -6.69 -19.39 -8.29
C SER A 34 -6.59 -20.55 -9.27
N SER A 35 -5.39 -20.90 -9.72
CA SER A 35 -5.13 -21.98 -10.67
C SER A 35 -5.15 -23.37 -10.02
N LYS A 36 -5.99 -23.59 -9.00
CA LYS A 36 -6.12 -24.89 -8.34
C LYS A 36 -7.28 -25.69 -8.92
N SER A 37 -6.91 -26.64 -9.78
CA SER A 37 -7.70 -27.78 -10.31
C SER A 37 -8.24 -27.61 -11.73
N LEU A 38 -7.49 -28.15 -12.69
CA LEU A 38 -7.84 -28.27 -14.11
C LEU A 38 -8.81 -29.43 -14.42
N ASN A 39 -9.42 -30.08 -13.41
CA ASN A 39 -10.12 -31.38 -13.60
C ASN A 39 -11.55 -31.47 -13.04
N VAL A 40 -12.24 -30.36 -12.76
CA VAL A 40 -13.65 -30.39 -12.33
C VAL A 40 -14.54 -29.64 -13.34
N PRO A 41 -15.70 -30.19 -13.75
CA PRO A 41 -16.60 -29.51 -14.68
C PRO A 41 -17.02 -28.13 -14.16
N LEU A 42 -16.85 -27.11 -14.99
CA LEU A 42 -17.15 -25.71 -14.70
C LEU A 42 -18.61 -25.53 -14.26
N LYS A 43 -18.83 -25.39 -12.96
CA LYS A 43 -20.06 -24.82 -12.40
C LYS A 43 -20.01 -23.30 -12.59
N PRO A 44 -21.13 -22.61 -12.89
CA PRO A 44 -21.12 -21.15 -12.97
C PRO A 44 -20.59 -20.58 -11.65
N ILE A 45 -19.49 -19.84 -11.76
CA ILE A 45 -18.80 -19.19 -10.66
C ILE A 45 -19.72 -18.06 -10.16
N ALA A 46 -20.05 -18.04 -8.87
CA ALA A 46 -20.65 -16.85 -8.28
C ALA A 46 -19.56 -15.78 -8.15
N ASP A 47 -19.80 -14.60 -8.71
CA ASP A 47 -18.83 -13.51 -8.78
C ASP A 47 -18.40 -13.06 -7.38
N ASN A 48 -17.12 -13.24 -7.02
CA ASN A 48 -16.58 -12.57 -5.83
C ASN A 48 -16.25 -11.13 -6.21
N VAL A 49 -17.06 -10.20 -5.71
CA VAL A 49 -16.75 -8.77 -5.75
C VAL A 49 -16.13 -8.40 -4.41
N TYR A 50 -14.96 -7.79 -4.43
CA TYR A 50 -14.34 -7.21 -3.24
C TYR A 50 -14.72 -5.74 -3.15
N TYR A 51 -15.42 -5.38 -2.10
CA TYR A 51 -15.74 -4.00 -1.74
C TYR A 51 -14.64 -3.47 -0.83
N PHE A 52 -14.26 -2.22 -1.05
CA PHE A 52 -13.23 -1.53 -0.29
C PHE A 52 -13.79 -0.23 0.28
N SER A 53 -13.40 0.07 1.51
CA SER A 53 -13.65 1.36 2.17
C SER A 53 -12.39 1.84 2.83
N ARG A 54 -11.88 3.01 2.42
CA ARG A 54 -10.75 3.65 3.08
C ARG A 54 -11.19 4.13 4.47
N ILE A 55 -10.43 3.74 5.49
CA ILE A 55 -10.68 4.10 6.88
C ILE A 55 -9.56 4.96 7.48
N ASN A 56 -8.41 5.04 6.82
CA ASN A 56 -7.29 5.90 7.24
C ASN A 56 -6.39 6.24 6.03
N ASP A 57 -5.84 7.44 6.00
CA ASP A 57 -4.96 7.97 4.95
C ASP A 57 -3.86 8.91 5.50
N SER A 58 -3.33 8.61 6.68
CA SER A 58 -2.34 9.47 7.36
C SER A 58 -1.12 9.80 6.49
N CYS A 59 -0.85 11.10 6.34
CA CYS A 59 0.27 11.66 5.58
C CYS A 59 0.29 11.27 4.09
N ILE A 60 -0.89 11.17 3.47
CA ILE A 60 -1.07 10.92 2.04
C ILE A 60 -1.86 12.08 1.42
N ALA A 61 -1.34 12.69 0.35
CA ALA A 61 -1.99 13.80 -0.35
C ALA A 61 -3.10 13.32 -1.29
N LYS A 62 -2.89 12.17 -1.94
CA LYS A 62 -3.81 11.59 -2.92
C LYS A 62 -4.16 10.15 -2.52
N PRO A 63 -4.97 9.91 -1.49
CA PRO A 63 -5.22 8.56 -0.99
C PRO A 63 -6.19 7.72 -1.83
N GLY A 64 -6.52 8.17 -3.05
CA GLY A 64 -7.50 7.51 -3.91
C GLY A 64 -8.96 7.74 -3.49
N PRO A 65 -9.90 6.94 -4.00
CA PRO A 65 -11.32 7.01 -3.63
C PRO A 65 -11.58 6.55 -2.19
N LEU A 66 -12.68 7.05 -1.61
CA LEU A 66 -13.13 6.62 -0.29
C LEU A 66 -13.67 5.17 -0.32
N ASN A 67 -14.39 4.80 -1.37
CA ASN A 67 -14.90 3.45 -1.59
C ASN A 67 -14.66 3.04 -3.04
N PHE A 68 -14.38 1.76 -3.27
CA PHE A 68 -14.30 1.19 -4.61
C PHE A 68 -14.60 -0.29 -4.57
N LYS A 69 -14.81 -0.89 -5.75
CA LYS A 69 -15.02 -2.33 -5.89
C LYS A 69 -14.02 -2.91 -6.88
N LEU A 70 -13.57 -4.13 -6.61
CA LEU A 70 -12.72 -4.94 -7.47
C LEU A 70 -13.54 -6.16 -7.90
N GLY A 71 -13.90 -6.23 -9.18
CA GLY A 71 -14.61 -7.36 -9.77
C GLY A 71 -13.65 -8.40 -10.36
N GLN A 72 -14.21 -9.46 -10.98
CA GLN A 72 -13.42 -10.54 -11.59
C GLN A 72 -12.49 -10.04 -12.69
N SER A 73 -11.26 -10.56 -12.69
CA SER A 73 -10.22 -10.25 -13.68
C SER A 73 -10.02 -8.75 -13.90
N SER A 74 -10.40 -7.95 -12.90
CA SER A 74 -10.28 -6.50 -12.95
C SER A 74 -8.96 -6.07 -12.34
N LYS A 75 -8.44 -4.99 -12.90
CA LYS A 75 -7.31 -4.25 -12.36
C LYS A 75 -7.78 -2.84 -12.06
N LEU A 76 -7.49 -2.35 -10.87
CA LEU A 76 -7.69 -0.96 -10.50
C LEU A 76 -6.35 -0.38 -10.07
N ASP A 77 -5.96 0.71 -10.73
CA ASP A 77 -4.75 1.46 -10.42
C ASP A 77 -5.13 2.72 -9.65
N ILE A 78 -4.58 2.88 -8.45
CA ILE A 78 -4.79 4.04 -7.58
C ILE A 78 -3.48 4.82 -7.49
N PRO A 79 -3.39 6.01 -8.10
CA PRO A 79 -2.25 6.89 -7.90
C PRO A 79 -2.30 7.45 -6.48
N VAL A 80 -1.21 7.26 -5.73
CA VAL A 80 -1.05 7.79 -4.39
C VAL A 80 0.22 8.61 -4.30
N GLN A 81 0.17 9.63 -3.45
CA GLN A 81 1.29 10.53 -3.24
C GLN A 81 1.46 10.70 -1.76
N ASP A 82 2.63 10.28 -1.26
CA ASP A 82 2.93 10.43 0.14
C ASP A 82 3.41 11.86 0.45
N ILE A 83 3.22 12.29 1.69
CA ILE A 83 3.64 13.60 2.18
C ILE A 83 4.83 13.41 3.09
N ASN A 84 5.98 13.95 2.70
CA ASN A 84 7.10 14.18 3.62
C ASN A 84 7.41 15.67 3.81
N SER A 85 6.43 16.51 3.54
CA SER A 85 6.42 17.93 3.91
C SER A 85 5.58 18.14 5.16
N SER A 86 5.70 19.30 5.81
CA SER A 86 5.08 19.62 7.10
C SER A 86 5.72 18.97 8.34
N THR A 87 5.79 19.73 9.43
CA THR A 87 6.24 19.28 10.76
C THR A 87 5.40 18.11 11.29
N THR A 88 4.20 17.91 10.77
CA THR A 88 3.29 16.85 11.18
C THR A 88 3.53 15.50 10.50
N CYS A 89 4.19 15.47 9.34
CA CYS A 89 4.38 14.26 8.54
C CYS A 89 5.84 13.85 8.35
N VAL A 90 6.78 14.78 8.53
CA VAL A 90 8.22 14.47 8.52
C VAL A 90 8.56 13.40 9.55
N GLY A 91 9.20 12.32 9.10
CA GLY A 91 9.65 11.22 9.96
C GLY A 91 8.54 10.36 10.56
N ARG A 92 7.27 10.54 10.12
CA ARG A 92 6.16 9.69 10.54
C ARG A 92 5.91 8.56 9.55
N GLN A 93 5.31 7.49 10.03
CA GLN A 93 4.76 6.45 9.17
C GLN A 93 3.58 7.03 8.38
N LYS A 94 3.64 6.89 7.06
CA LYS A 94 2.60 7.27 6.12
C LYS A 94 1.82 6.02 5.75
N LYS A 95 0.50 6.08 5.64
CA LYS A 95 -0.29 4.86 5.39
C LYS A 95 -1.66 5.12 4.81
N ILE A 96 -2.17 4.12 4.11
CA ILE A 96 -3.59 4.00 3.77
C ILE A 96 -4.07 2.67 4.31
N ILE A 97 -5.23 2.68 4.97
CA ILE A 97 -5.90 1.48 5.46
C ILE A 97 -7.28 1.38 4.80
N TRP A 98 -7.58 0.21 4.25
CA TRP A 98 -8.88 -0.13 3.69
C TRP A 98 -9.51 -1.27 4.49
N ALA A 99 -10.79 -1.14 4.81
CA ALA A 99 -11.65 -2.27 5.11
C ALA A 99 -12.02 -2.97 3.80
N VAL A 100 -11.99 -4.30 3.79
CA VAL A 100 -12.28 -5.14 2.63
C VAL A 100 -13.35 -6.16 3.01
N SER A 101 -14.42 -6.22 2.22
CA SER A 101 -15.55 -7.14 2.42
C SER A 101 -15.99 -7.74 1.08
N THR A 102 -16.50 -8.96 1.11
CA THR A 102 -17.20 -9.59 -0.02
C THR A 102 -18.72 -9.57 0.13
N LYS A 103 -19.24 -8.93 1.19
CA LYS A 103 -20.65 -8.97 1.59
C LYS A 103 -21.35 -7.62 1.45
N ASN A 104 -20.68 -6.55 1.88
CA ASN A 104 -21.31 -5.22 1.97
C ASN A 104 -20.55 -4.18 1.15
N ASP A 105 -21.33 -3.28 0.53
CA ASP A 105 -20.86 -2.05 -0.09
C ASP A 105 -21.56 -0.85 0.61
N PRO A 106 -20.84 0.06 1.28
CA PRO A 106 -19.39 0.08 1.51
C PRO A 106 -18.92 -0.98 2.53
N ALA A 107 -17.69 -1.46 2.36
CA ALA A 107 -17.08 -2.48 3.21
C ALA A 107 -16.96 -2.08 4.69
N SER A 108 -16.89 -0.77 5.00
CA SER A 108 -16.88 -0.27 6.37
C SER A 108 -18.16 -0.60 7.17
N LEU A 109 -19.24 -1.04 6.51
CA LEU A 109 -20.48 -1.48 7.17
C LEU A 109 -20.47 -2.98 7.51
N ASP A 110 -19.47 -3.73 7.07
CA ASP A 110 -19.30 -5.13 7.46
C ASP A 110 -18.44 -5.23 8.73
N LEU A 111 -19.06 -5.68 9.82
CA LEU A 111 -18.37 -5.90 11.11
C LEU A 111 -17.27 -6.98 11.02
N ASN A 112 -17.30 -7.81 9.98
CA ASN A 112 -16.30 -8.84 9.72
C ASN A 112 -15.38 -8.47 8.54
N ALA A 113 -15.38 -7.21 8.10
CA ALA A 113 -14.44 -6.75 7.09
C ALA A 113 -13.01 -6.98 7.59
N CYS A 114 -12.16 -7.53 6.71
CA CYS A 114 -10.74 -7.60 6.98
C CYS A 114 -10.07 -6.26 6.63
N LEU A 115 -8.85 -6.05 7.10
CA LEU A 115 -8.09 -4.82 6.89
C LEU A 115 -6.93 -5.08 5.94
N LEU A 116 -6.73 -4.17 5.00
CA LEU A 116 -5.56 -4.08 4.16
C LEU A 116 -4.91 -2.72 4.42
N GLN A 117 -3.60 -2.72 4.66
CA GLN A 117 -2.81 -1.53 4.87
C GLN A 117 -1.64 -1.52 3.90
N TRP A 118 -1.46 -0.38 3.23
CA TRP A 118 -0.19 -0.01 2.62
C TRP A 118 0.45 1.08 3.49
N SER A 119 1.76 1.01 3.69
CA SER A 119 2.49 1.98 4.51
C SER A 119 3.89 2.26 4.00
N VAL A 120 4.40 3.43 4.35
CA VAL A 120 5.76 3.91 4.09
C VAL A 120 6.35 4.38 5.41
N THR A 121 7.49 3.82 5.80
CA THR A 121 8.13 4.06 7.10
C THR A 121 9.61 4.38 6.92
N LEU A 122 10.09 5.40 7.63
CA LEU A 122 11.51 5.74 7.69
C LEU A 122 12.20 4.89 8.75
N TYR A 123 13.20 4.12 8.35
CA TYR A 123 14.05 3.36 9.25
C TYR A 123 15.43 4.01 9.35
N TRP A 124 15.90 4.17 10.58
CA TRP A 124 17.25 4.61 10.90
C TRP A 124 18.10 3.36 11.15
N THR A 125 18.75 2.84 10.13
CA THR A 125 19.64 1.67 10.25
C THR A 125 21.08 2.15 10.44
N ILE A 126 21.58 2.22 11.67
CA ILE A 126 23.02 2.49 11.89
C ILE A 126 23.83 1.29 11.35
N PRO A 127 24.87 1.45 10.50
CA PRO A 127 25.57 2.67 10.11
C PRO A 127 25.18 3.26 8.73
N VAL A 128 24.09 2.80 8.13
CA VAL A 128 23.60 3.23 6.81
C VAL A 128 22.76 4.52 6.93
N ALA A 129 22.75 5.35 5.89
CA ALA A 129 21.88 6.52 5.81
C ALA A 129 20.39 6.14 6.02
N PRO A 130 19.53 7.06 6.51
CA PRO A 130 18.11 6.77 6.69
C PRO A 130 17.45 6.30 5.39
N GLN A 131 16.71 5.19 5.45
CA GLN A 131 16.05 4.61 4.29
C GLN A 131 14.54 4.54 4.53
N TRP A 132 13.78 4.84 3.48
CA TRP A 132 12.34 4.61 3.48
C TRP A 132 12.06 3.21 2.97
N HIS A 133 11.08 2.58 3.61
CA HIS A 133 10.60 1.25 3.27
C HIS A 133 9.11 1.32 3.07
N THR A 134 8.62 0.56 2.09
CA THR A 134 7.20 0.38 1.86
C THR A 134 6.77 -1.02 2.27
N ALA A 135 5.56 -1.17 2.80
CA ALA A 135 5.04 -2.47 3.20
C ALA A 135 3.53 -2.57 2.93
N VAL A 136 3.10 -3.78 2.59
CA VAL A 136 1.69 -4.16 2.51
C VAL A 136 1.40 -5.19 3.60
N THR A 137 0.46 -4.88 4.50
CA THR A 137 0.06 -5.74 5.61
C THR A 137 -1.44 -5.95 5.59
N SER A 138 -1.92 -7.16 5.93
CA SER A 138 -3.36 -7.42 5.86
C SER A 138 -3.83 -8.50 6.83
N THR A 139 -5.06 -8.36 7.33
CA THR A 139 -5.80 -9.43 8.02
C THR A 139 -6.64 -10.27 7.06
N CYS A 140 -6.65 -9.95 5.76
CA CYS A 140 -7.35 -10.66 4.70
C CYS A 140 -6.61 -11.94 4.27
N LYS A 141 -6.29 -12.80 5.24
CA LYS A 141 -5.46 -14.02 5.08
C LYS A 141 -5.89 -14.91 3.91
N ASP A 142 -7.20 -14.91 3.65
CA ASP A 142 -7.86 -15.74 2.66
C ASP A 142 -8.01 -15.06 1.29
N PHE A 143 -7.75 -13.77 1.19
CA PHE A 143 -8.05 -13.02 -0.02
C PHE A 143 -6.82 -12.59 -0.79
N ILE A 144 -5.67 -12.35 -0.14
CA ILE A 144 -4.48 -11.83 -0.85
C ILE A 144 -3.51 -12.98 -1.11
N ILE A 145 -3.22 -13.24 -2.39
CA ILE A 145 -2.29 -14.31 -2.81
C ILE A 145 -0.87 -13.79 -3.06
N ASN A 146 -0.73 -12.50 -3.38
CA ASN A 146 0.57 -11.89 -3.64
C ASN A 146 0.51 -10.38 -3.46
N ALA A 147 1.55 -9.79 -2.87
CA ALA A 147 1.79 -8.37 -2.80
C ALA A 147 3.27 -8.08 -3.17
N THR A 148 3.48 -7.13 -4.09
CA THR A 148 4.82 -6.76 -4.57
C THR A 148 5.01 -5.25 -4.50
N CYS A 149 6.24 -4.83 -4.22
CA CYS A 149 6.66 -3.44 -4.08
C CYS A 149 7.97 -3.24 -4.88
N PRO A 150 8.39 -1.98 -5.09
CA PRO A 150 9.72 -1.66 -5.61
C PRO A 150 10.82 -2.43 -4.88
N ASP A 151 11.81 -2.87 -5.65
CA ASP A 151 13.01 -3.55 -5.15
C ASP A 151 12.74 -4.76 -4.23
N GLN A 152 11.56 -5.36 -4.38
CA GLN A 152 11.09 -6.48 -3.56
C GLN A 152 11.01 -6.15 -2.06
N ASN A 153 10.96 -4.86 -1.69
CA ASN A 153 10.88 -4.40 -0.30
C ASN A 153 9.46 -4.56 0.31
N CYS A 154 8.54 -5.21 -0.42
CA CYS A 154 7.25 -5.58 0.12
C CYS A 154 7.44 -6.78 1.04
N TYR A 155 7.08 -6.63 2.32
CA TYR A 155 6.76 -7.83 3.07
C TYR A 155 5.50 -8.46 2.47
N ASN A 156 5.66 -9.65 1.90
CA ASN A 156 4.57 -10.39 1.30
C ASN A 156 3.81 -11.07 2.45
N TYR A 157 2.69 -10.47 2.89
CA TYR A 157 1.75 -11.08 3.84
C TYR A 157 2.39 -11.67 5.12
N CYS A 158 2.37 -10.90 6.20
CA CYS A 158 2.80 -11.32 7.53
C CYS A 158 1.58 -11.69 8.38
N PRO A 159 1.12 -12.95 8.37
CA PRO A 159 0.02 -13.37 9.24
C PRO A 159 0.37 -13.27 10.73
N ASP A 160 1.68 -13.20 11.05
CA ASP A 160 2.27 -13.06 12.37
C ASP A 160 3.33 -11.95 12.33
N LEU A 161 3.05 -10.85 13.03
CA LEU A 161 3.95 -9.69 13.13
C LEU A 161 5.28 -10.02 13.82
N ASN A 162 5.37 -11.13 14.57
CA ASN A 162 6.57 -11.51 15.32
C ASN A 162 7.62 -12.25 14.48
N ASN A 163 7.27 -12.76 13.30
CA ASN A 163 8.18 -13.47 12.40
C ASN A 163 8.30 -12.78 11.04
N CYS A 164 8.29 -11.45 11.07
CA CYS A 164 8.35 -10.60 9.90
C CYS A 164 9.80 -10.25 9.55
N SER A 165 10.45 -11.03 8.70
CA SER A 165 11.81 -10.73 8.20
C SER A 165 11.80 -10.00 6.85
N MET A 166 12.33 -8.77 6.79
CA MET A 166 12.59 -8.09 5.52
C MET A 166 13.91 -8.63 4.94
N GLY A 167 13.83 -9.43 3.87
CA GLY A 167 15.01 -10.04 3.25
C GLY A 167 15.91 -9.04 2.51
N ASN A 168 15.32 -7.96 1.98
CA ASN A 168 16.02 -6.92 1.22
C ASN A 168 15.72 -5.54 1.80
N THR A 169 16.75 -4.81 2.21
CA THR A 169 16.70 -3.40 2.61
C THR A 169 17.25 -2.54 1.47
N GLN A 170 16.46 -2.36 0.41
CA GLN A 170 16.80 -1.41 -0.64
C GLN A 170 16.05 -0.09 -0.42
N HIS A 171 16.74 1.01 -0.73
CA HIS A 171 16.23 2.36 -0.54
C HIS A 171 15.04 2.63 -1.44
N VAL A 172 13.88 2.96 -0.85
CA VAL A 172 12.71 3.43 -1.60
C VAL A 172 12.76 4.96 -1.62
N GLY A 173 12.86 5.55 -2.80
CA GLY A 173 13.07 6.98 -2.97
C GLY A 173 13.70 7.31 -4.32
N GLY A 174 12.99 8.05 -5.16
CA GLY A 174 13.47 8.45 -6.49
C GLY A 174 12.57 9.43 -7.23
N PHE A 175 12.98 9.81 -8.44
CA PHE A 175 12.20 10.70 -9.32
C PHE A 175 11.11 9.98 -10.12
N GLU A 176 11.06 8.64 -10.06
CA GLU A 176 10.13 7.81 -10.80
C GLU A 176 8.97 7.33 -9.91
N THR A 177 7.81 7.10 -10.56
CA THR A 177 6.64 6.56 -9.88
C THR A 177 6.83 5.08 -9.58
N ASP A 178 6.74 4.73 -8.30
CA ASP A 178 6.87 3.37 -7.82
C ASP A 178 5.59 2.56 -8.01
N ARG A 179 5.70 1.24 -8.22
CA ARG A 179 4.53 0.37 -8.44
C ARG A 179 4.36 -0.64 -7.31
N ILE A 180 3.20 -0.63 -6.69
CA ILE A 180 2.76 -1.59 -5.68
C ILE A 180 1.68 -2.46 -6.32
N ASN A 181 1.83 -3.78 -6.35
CA ASN A 181 0.77 -4.67 -6.83
C ASN A 181 0.23 -5.52 -5.68
N ILE A 182 -1.10 -5.61 -5.57
CA ILE A 182 -1.81 -6.42 -4.57
C ILE A 182 -2.80 -7.30 -5.32
N VAL A 183 -2.62 -8.62 -5.23
CA VAL A 183 -3.39 -9.61 -5.98
C VAL A 183 -4.31 -10.38 -5.06
N PHE A 184 -5.59 -10.37 -5.39
CA PHE A 184 -6.67 -11.05 -4.69
C PHE A 184 -7.00 -12.40 -5.33
N GLU A 185 -7.24 -13.42 -4.50
CA GLU A 185 -7.69 -14.76 -4.90
C GLU A 185 -9.18 -14.74 -5.24
N GLU A 186 -9.54 -15.05 -6.48
CA GLU A 186 -10.92 -15.43 -6.77
C GLU A 186 -11.18 -16.86 -6.27
N LYS A 187 -11.95 -16.99 -5.18
CA LYS A 187 -12.39 -18.31 -4.68
C LYS A 187 -13.57 -18.84 -5.47
N GLU A 188 -13.49 -20.09 -5.93
CA GLU A 188 -14.68 -20.81 -6.39
C GLU A 188 -15.60 -21.08 -5.20
N ASN A 189 -16.88 -20.74 -5.35
CA ASN A 189 -17.87 -20.95 -4.31
C ASN A 189 -18.22 -22.46 -4.25
N THR A 190 -17.45 -23.21 -3.46
CA THR A 190 -17.77 -24.61 -3.13
C THR A 190 -18.89 -24.61 -2.10
N LYS A 191 -20.14 -24.45 -2.57
CA LYS A 191 -21.29 -24.85 -1.75
C LYS A 191 -21.26 -26.38 -1.62
N LEU A 192 -20.87 -26.87 -0.44
CA LEU A 192 -21.21 -28.20 0.07
C LEU A 192 -22.72 -28.27 0.35
#